data_AF-A0A455UBS9-F1
#
_entry.id   AF-A0A455UBS9-F1
#
_cell.length_a   1.000
_cell.length_b   1.000
_cell.length_c   1.000
_cell.angle_alpha   90.00
_cell.angle_beta   90.00
_cell.angle_gamma   90.00
#
_symmetry.space_group_name_H-M   'P 1'
#
loop_
_entity.id
_entity.type
_entity.pdbx_description
1 polymer ?
#
loop_
_entity_poly.entity_id
_entity_poly.type
_entity_poly.pdbx_seq_one_letter_code
_entity_poly.pdbx_strand_id
1 'polypeptide(L)'
;MYRYDIHDQTLVDERVAQFRDQMERYRAGRLGEEEFRPLRLQNGLYIQRHAPMLRIAIPYGMLAGNQLRALAEITRRYDRGYGHFTTRQNLQLNWPALEDVPDILADLAKVQMHAIQTSGNCIRNTTSDQFAGIANDEVEDPRPWCELIRQWSTLHPEFAYLPRKFKIAVSGAAQDRAAIQVHDIGLRLWYNADGELRVKVLAGGGLGRTP
;
A
#
# COMPACT_ATOMS: atom_id res chain seq x y z
N MET A 1 -0.61 16.59 3.02
CA MET A 1 -0.17 15.18 3.14
C MET A 1 -0.51 14.71 4.53
N TYR A 2 -1.09 13.52 4.67
CA TYR A 2 -1.39 12.99 5.99
C TYR A 2 -0.10 12.78 6.78
N ARG A 3 -0.02 13.37 7.96
CA ARG A 3 1.14 13.30 8.86
C ARG A 3 0.77 12.31 9.95
N TYR A 4 1.63 11.35 10.21
CA TYR A 4 1.35 10.37 11.26
C TYR A 4 1.25 11.07 12.61
N ASP A 5 0.25 10.69 13.38
CA ASP A 5 0.19 10.99 14.79
C ASP A 5 1.03 9.97 15.59
N ILE A 6 0.92 10.03 16.92
CA ILE A 6 1.65 9.11 17.79
C ILE A 6 1.17 7.65 17.64
N HIS A 7 -0.11 7.43 17.34
CA HIS A 7 -0.68 6.09 17.18
C HIS A 7 -0.23 5.47 15.86
N ASP A 8 -0.30 6.21 14.76
CA ASP A 8 0.19 5.81 13.45
C ASP A 8 1.70 5.46 13.51
N GLN A 9 2.51 6.31 14.15
CA GLN A 9 3.96 6.05 14.29
C GLN A 9 4.23 4.82 15.16
N THR A 10 3.58 4.71 16.31
CA THR A 10 3.72 3.55 17.20
C THR A 10 3.36 2.25 16.48
N LEU A 11 2.28 2.25 15.70
CA LEU A 11 1.85 1.09 14.92
C LEU A 11 2.91 0.63 13.92
N VAL A 12 3.56 1.56 13.20
CA VAL A 12 4.63 1.20 12.26
C VAL A 12 5.86 0.68 12.98
N ASP A 13 6.27 1.30 14.09
CA ASP A 13 7.44 0.88 14.86
C ASP A 13 7.23 -0.51 15.49
N GLU A 14 6.07 -0.77 16.08
CA GLU A 14 5.69 -2.08 16.60
C GLU A 14 5.65 -3.14 15.49
N ARG A 15 5.16 -2.77 14.30
CA ARG A 15 5.13 -3.69 13.16
C ARG A 15 6.53 -4.05 12.68
N VAL A 16 7.46 -3.10 12.67
CA VAL A 16 8.88 -3.34 12.37
C VAL A 16 9.48 -4.31 13.39
N ALA A 17 9.28 -4.06 14.69
CA ALA A 17 9.78 -4.93 15.75
C ALA A 17 9.21 -6.35 15.65
N GLN A 18 7.89 -6.47 15.41
CA GLN A 18 7.22 -7.75 15.22
C GLN A 18 7.80 -8.52 14.03
N PHE A 19 7.98 -7.87 12.87
CA PHE A 19 8.51 -8.54 11.69
C PHE A 19 9.98 -8.97 11.88
N ARG A 20 10.77 -8.18 12.60
CA ARG A 20 12.14 -8.55 12.97
C ARG A 20 12.20 -9.84 13.80
N ASP A 21 11.37 -9.94 14.85
CA ASP A 21 11.25 -11.18 15.64
C ASP A 21 10.82 -12.39 14.77
N GLN A 22 9.83 -12.19 13.89
CA GLN A 22 9.38 -13.24 12.97
C GLN A 22 10.50 -13.71 12.04
N MET A 23 11.29 -12.77 11.52
CA MET A 23 12.48 -13.05 10.70
C MET A 23 13.56 -13.81 11.47
N GLU A 24 13.84 -13.44 12.73
CA GLU A 24 14.79 -14.13 13.58
C GLU A 24 14.35 -15.57 13.88
N ARG A 25 13.07 -15.78 14.20
CA ARG A 25 12.51 -17.12 14.40
C ARG A 25 12.56 -17.97 13.14
N TYR A 26 12.24 -17.40 11.98
CA TYR A 26 12.37 -18.08 10.69
C TYR A 26 13.80 -18.52 10.41
N ARG A 27 14.77 -17.61 10.56
CA ARG A 27 16.19 -17.91 10.36
C ARG A 27 16.75 -18.93 11.36
N ALA A 28 16.23 -18.95 12.58
CA ALA A 28 16.56 -19.95 13.59
C ALA A 28 15.86 -21.31 13.39
N GLY A 29 15.04 -21.47 12.33
CA GLY A 29 14.28 -22.69 12.09
C GLY A 29 13.12 -22.94 13.07
N ARG A 30 12.77 -21.93 13.88
CA ARG A 30 11.67 -21.98 14.87
C ARG A 30 10.32 -21.58 14.27
N LEU A 31 10.30 -21.12 13.01
CA LEU A 31 9.11 -20.77 12.25
C LEU A 31 9.25 -21.37 10.85
N GLY A 32 8.31 -22.23 10.45
CA GLY A 32 8.38 -22.89 9.14
C GLY A 32 8.05 -21.96 7.97
N GLU A 33 8.39 -22.36 6.74
CA GLU A 33 8.08 -21.56 5.53
C GLU A 33 6.57 -21.32 5.36
N GLU A 34 5.73 -22.32 5.65
CA GLU A 34 4.28 -22.18 5.50
C GLU A 34 3.68 -21.15 6.47
N GLU A 35 4.18 -21.12 7.70
CA GLU A 35 3.78 -20.15 8.73
C GLU A 35 4.37 -18.76 8.46
N PHE A 36 5.60 -18.71 7.96
CA PHE A 36 6.28 -17.46 7.64
C PHE A 36 5.70 -16.78 6.40
N ARG A 37 5.26 -17.56 5.40
CA ARG A 37 4.70 -17.07 4.14
C ARG A 37 3.63 -15.98 4.29
N PRO A 38 2.52 -16.16 5.06
CA PRO A 38 1.54 -15.10 5.24
C PRO A 38 2.13 -13.86 5.93
N LEU A 39 3.03 -14.04 6.90
CA LEU A 39 3.65 -12.94 7.66
C LEU A 39 4.52 -12.05 6.77
N ARG A 40 5.38 -12.64 5.95
CA ARG A 40 6.19 -11.88 4.98
C ARG A 40 5.35 -11.20 3.91
N LEU A 41 4.31 -11.87 3.42
CA LEU A 41 3.43 -11.30 2.40
C LEU A 41 2.65 -10.08 2.94
N GLN A 42 2.21 -10.10 4.20
CA GLN A 42 1.58 -8.95 4.84
C GLN A 42 2.56 -7.79 5.09
N ASN A 43 3.87 -8.03 5.05
CA ASN A 43 4.92 -6.99 5.08
C ASN A 43 5.48 -6.69 3.68
N GLY A 44 4.75 -7.05 2.63
CA GLY A 44 5.12 -6.72 1.26
C GLY A 44 6.25 -7.55 0.66
N LEU A 45 6.74 -8.55 1.39
CA LEU A 45 7.90 -9.35 1.01
C LEU A 45 7.50 -10.63 0.26
N TYR A 46 7.82 -10.66 -1.03
CA TYR A 46 7.59 -11.78 -1.91
C TYR A 46 8.92 -12.42 -2.31
N ILE A 47 9.15 -13.68 -1.97
CA ILE A 47 10.31 -14.42 -2.45
C ILE A 47 10.02 -14.90 -3.88
N GLN A 48 10.68 -14.29 -4.87
CA GLN A 48 10.62 -14.74 -6.26
C GLN A 48 11.71 -15.77 -6.52
N ARG A 49 11.70 -16.39 -7.71
CA ARG A 49 12.67 -17.43 -8.10
C ARG A 49 14.13 -16.95 -8.03
N HIS A 50 14.38 -15.67 -8.32
CA HIS A 50 15.75 -15.13 -8.46
C HIS A 50 16.16 -14.20 -7.31
N ALA A 51 15.20 -13.52 -6.68
CA ALA A 51 15.46 -12.60 -5.57
C ALA A 51 14.16 -12.29 -4.81
N PRO A 52 14.26 -11.82 -3.55
CA PRO A 52 13.12 -11.22 -2.87
C PRO A 52 12.68 -9.93 -3.56
N MET A 53 11.38 -9.65 -3.52
CA MET A 53 10.78 -8.38 -3.92
C MET A 53 10.07 -7.79 -2.71
N LEU A 54 10.37 -6.53 -2.38
CA LEU A 54 9.70 -5.79 -1.33
C LEU A 54 8.83 -4.68 -1.94
N ARG A 55 7.53 -4.73 -1.69
CA ARG A 55 6.61 -3.66 -2.10
C ARG A 55 6.35 -2.69 -0.97
N ILE A 56 6.72 -1.44 -1.18
CA ILE A 56 6.54 -0.33 -0.26
C ILE A 56 5.20 0.35 -0.55
N ALA A 57 4.45 0.68 0.49
CA ALA A 57 3.19 1.38 0.39
C ALA A 57 3.42 2.87 0.16
N ILE A 58 2.69 3.44 -0.80
CA ILE A 58 2.55 4.88 -0.99
C ILE A 58 1.05 5.15 -0.97
N PRO A 59 0.47 5.43 0.22
CA PRO A 59 -0.97 5.61 0.38
C PRO A 59 -1.53 6.59 -0.65
N TYR A 60 -2.51 6.12 -1.43
CA TYR A 60 -3.22 6.90 -2.46
C TYR A 60 -2.31 7.72 -3.39
N GLY A 61 -1.07 7.23 -3.60
CA GLY A 61 -0.10 7.82 -4.51
C GLY A 61 0.54 9.12 -4.03
N MET A 62 0.37 9.50 -2.77
CA MET A 62 0.96 10.73 -2.21
C MET A 62 2.34 10.46 -1.62
N LEU A 63 3.35 11.19 -2.11
CA LEU A 63 4.76 11.03 -1.69
C LEU A 63 5.42 12.39 -1.47
N ALA A 64 6.07 12.58 -0.32
CA ALA A 64 6.82 13.81 -0.02
C ALA A 64 8.26 13.75 -0.55
N GLY A 65 8.88 14.93 -0.70
CA GLY A 65 10.26 15.04 -1.15
C GLY A 65 11.27 14.34 -0.23
N ASN A 66 11.08 14.40 1.10
CA ASN A 66 11.92 13.67 2.07
C ASN A 66 11.74 12.15 1.96
N GLN A 67 10.50 11.68 1.78
CA GLN A 67 10.19 10.27 1.55
C GLN A 67 10.85 9.75 0.26
N LEU A 68 10.78 10.52 -0.83
CA LEU A 68 11.46 10.16 -2.08
C LEU A 68 12.99 10.10 -1.93
N ARG A 69 13.59 11.01 -1.15
CA ARG A 69 15.04 10.96 -0.84
C ARG A 69 15.40 9.71 -0.03
N ALA A 70 14.61 9.38 1.00
CA ALA A 70 14.80 8.17 1.79
C ALA A 70 14.66 6.90 0.94
N LEU A 71 13.67 6.83 0.04
CA LEU A 71 13.55 5.74 -0.92
C LEU A 71 14.80 5.61 -1.80
N ALA A 72 15.36 6.73 -2.26
CA ALA A 72 16.58 6.72 -3.06
C ALA A 72 17.82 6.26 -2.26
N GLU A 73 17.90 6.57 -0.97
CA GLU A 73 18.94 6.06 -0.08
C GLU A 73 18.79 4.55 0.15
N ILE A 74 17.56 4.10 0.43
CA ILE A 74 17.23 2.69 0.60
C ILE A 74 17.57 1.88 -0.64
N THR A 75 17.21 2.36 -1.84
CA THR A 75 17.51 1.63 -3.09
C THR A 75 19.01 1.52 -3.36
N ARG A 76 19.80 2.55 -3.01
CA ARG A 76 21.27 2.50 -3.14
C ARG A 76 21.94 1.60 -2.11
N ARG A 77 21.37 1.52 -0.91
CA ARG A 77 21.95 0.78 0.22
C ARG A 77 21.61 -0.70 0.19
N TYR A 78 20.34 -1.03 -0.07
CA TYR A 78 19.82 -2.40 0.09
C TYR A 78 19.34 -3.04 -1.22
N ASP A 79 19.37 -2.32 -2.33
CA ASP A 79 19.00 -2.84 -3.66
C ASP A 79 20.09 -2.42 -4.68
N ARG A 80 19.75 -2.23 -5.96
CA ARG A 80 20.66 -1.94 -7.07
C ARG A 80 20.61 -0.48 -7.53
N GLY A 81 20.20 0.43 -6.65
CA GLY A 81 20.11 1.87 -6.94
C GLY A 81 18.90 2.30 -7.78
N TYR A 82 17.93 1.40 -8.00
CA TYR A 82 16.67 1.73 -8.69
C TYR A 82 15.47 1.12 -7.97
N GLY A 83 14.29 1.67 -8.23
CA GLY A 83 13.00 1.14 -7.78
C GLY A 83 11.95 1.30 -8.88
N HIS A 84 10.86 0.56 -8.78
CA HIS A 84 9.79 0.58 -9.78
C HIS A 84 8.49 1.09 -9.20
N PHE A 85 7.94 2.17 -9.78
CA PHE A 85 6.57 2.55 -9.50
C PHE A 85 5.60 1.55 -10.13
N THR A 86 4.57 1.22 -9.38
CA THR A 86 3.57 0.23 -9.79
C THR A 86 2.34 0.92 -10.37
N THR A 87 1.53 0.16 -11.12
CA THR A 87 0.20 0.59 -11.57
C THR A 87 -0.80 0.85 -10.43
N ARG A 88 -0.42 0.58 -9.17
CA ARG A 88 -1.19 0.93 -7.96
C ARG A 88 -0.47 1.96 -7.09
N GLN A 89 0.34 2.81 -7.72
CA GLN A 89 0.99 3.98 -7.12
C GLN A 89 2.00 3.67 -6.01
N ASN A 90 2.27 2.40 -5.71
CA ASN A 90 3.33 1.95 -4.80
C ASN A 90 4.72 1.94 -5.47
N LEU A 91 5.76 1.69 -4.68
CA LEU A 91 7.13 1.42 -5.16
C LEU A 91 7.58 -0.01 -4.84
N GLN A 92 8.39 -0.61 -5.71
CA GLN A 92 8.94 -1.95 -5.54
C GLN A 92 10.48 -1.97 -5.64
N LEU A 93 11.08 -2.67 -4.68
CA LEU A 93 12.46 -3.16 -4.67
C LEU A 93 12.45 -4.61 -5.14
N ASN A 94 13.44 -5.03 -5.92
CA ASN A 94 13.48 -6.38 -6.53
C ASN A 94 14.75 -7.18 -6.19
N TRP A 95 15.70 -6.59 -5.46
CA TRP A 95 16.93 -7.27 -5.06
C TRP A 95 17.31 -7.11 -3.58
N PRO A 96 16.42 -6.79 -2.62
CA PRO A 96 16.81 -6.78 -1.22
C PRO A 96 17.24 -8.16 -0.75
N ALA A 97 18.34 -8.22 0.00
CA ALA A 97 18.68 -9.41 0.75
C ALA A 97 17.57 -9.67 1.78
N LEU A 98 17.24 -10.94 1.99
CA LEU A 98 16.11 -11.33 2.84
C LEU A 98 16.33 -10.87 4.30
N GLU A 99 17.56 -10.99 4.78
CA GLU A 99 18.04 -10.59 6.09
C GLU A 99 17.99 -9.09 6.36
N ASP A 100 18.09 -8.26 5.30
CA ASP A 100 18.10 -6.80 5.43
C ASP A 100 16.70 -6.20 5.47
N VAL A 101 15.65 -6.97 5.13
CA VAL A 101 14.28 -6.44 5.04
C VAL A 101 13.80 -5.78 6.33
N PRO A 102 14.03 -6.33 7.54
CA PRO A 102 13.69 -5.63 8.79
C PRO A 102 14.35 -4.26 8.93
N ASP A 103 15.58 -4.08 8.43
CA ASP A 103 16.30 -2.81 8.47
C ASP A 103 15.75 -1.83 7.44
N ILE A 104 15.38 -2.32 6.24
CA ILE A 104 14.66 -1.51 5.24
C ILE A 104 13.35 -0.97 5.82
N LEU A 105 12.57 -1.82 6.50
CA LEU A 105 11.31 -1.39 7.12
C LEU A 105 11.54 -0.37 8.24
N ALA A 106 12.60 -0.54 9.04
CA ALA A 106 12.99 0.44 10.06
C ALA A 106 13.41 1.79 9.45
N ASP A 107 14.13 1.78 8.32
CA ASP A 107 14.53 3.01 7.63
C ASP A 107 13.32 3.72 6.99
N LEU A 108 12.32 2.97 6.49
CA LEU A 108 11.04 3.53 6.03
C LEU A 108 10.24 4.16 7.16
N ALA A 109 10.19 3.52 8.34
CA ALA A 109 9.45 4.02 9.50
C ALA A 109 9.92 5.42 9.95
N LYS A 110 11.23 5.72 9.82
CA LYS A 110 11.83 7.03 10.13
C LYS A 110 11.24 8.18 9.30
N VAL A 111 10.65 7.88 8.15
CA VAL A 111 10.02 8.85 7.24
C VAL A 111 8.53 8.59 7.05
N GLN A 112 7.89 7.93 8.03
CA GLN A 112 6.44 7.67 8.04
C GLN A 112 5.99 6.85 6.81
N MET A 113 6.78 5.84 6.45
CA MET A 113 6.49 4.90 5.36
C MET A 113 6.48 3.46 5.87
N HIS A 114 5.78 2.56 5.17
CA HIS A 114 5.67 1.15 5.55
C HIS A 114 5.47 0.23 4.33
N ALA A 115 5.45 -1.08 4.57
CA ALA A 115 5.10 -2.11 3.58
C ALA A 115 3.87 -2.96 3.98
N ILE A 116 3.14 -2.53 5.02
CA ILE A 116 1.95 -3.20 5.54
C ILE A 116 0.90 -3.42 4.43
N GLN A 117 0.37 -4.64 4.35
CA GLN A 117 -0.73 -5.06 3.46
C GLN A 117 -0.51 -4.78 1.96
N THR A 118 0.74 -4.68 1.50
CA THR A 118 1.04 -4.45 0.07
C THR A 118 1.03 -5.74 -0.78
N SER A 119 0.94 -6.90 -0.12
CA SER A 119 0.89 -8.25 -0.71
C SER A 119 -0.01 -9.20 0.11
N GLY A 120 -0.14 -10.45 -0.33
CA GLY A 120 -1.03 -11.43 0.31
C GLY A 120 -2.51 -11.24 -0.02
N ASN A 121 -3.37 -11.92 0.75
CA ASN A 121 -4.82 -11.91 0.62
C ASN A 121 -5.44 -10.94 1.62
N CYS A 122 -5.23 -9.65 1.36
CA CYS A 122 -5.77 -8.55 2.15
C CYS A 122 -6.12 -7.38 1.23
N ILE A 123 -6.61 -6.29 1.83
CA ILE A 123 -6.83 -5.02 1.15
C ILE A 123 -5.48 -4.47 0.66
N ARG A 124 -5.44 -4.09 -0.62
CA ARG A 124 -4.28 -3.45 -1.26
C ARG A 124 -4.36 -1.95 -1.11
N ASN A 125 -3.25 -1.27 -1.41
CA ASN A 125 -3.18 0.20 -1.45
C ASN A 125 -4.43 0.80 -2.11
N THR A 126 -5.16 1.64 -1.38
CA THR A 126 -6.25 2.45 -1.91
C THR A 126 -5.64 3.47 -2.85
N THR A 127 -6.11 3.54 -4.09
CA THR A 127 -5.55 4.42 -5.11
C THR A 127 -6.52 5.54 -5.47
N SER A 128 -5.97 6.66 -5.93
CA SER A 128 -6.76 7.81 -6.38
C SER A 128 -6.19 8.48 -7.61
N ASP A 129 -6.80 9.56 -8.07
CA ASP A 129 -6.30 10.37 -9.17
C ASP A 129 -4.96 11.01 -8.79
N GLN A 130 -3.94 10.89 -9.65
CA GLN A 130 -2.64 11.54 -9.43
C GLN A 130 -2.73 13.07 -9.39
N PHE A 131 -3.80 13.65 -9.94
CA PHE A 131 -4.07 15.09 -9.92
C PHE A 131 -5.08 15.49 -8.83
N ALA A 132 -5.35 14.60 -7.86
CA ALA A 132 -6.31 14.87 -6.79
C ALA A 132 -5.99 16.17 -6.02
N GLY A 133 -7.00 17.02 -5.86
CA GLY A 133 -6.92 18.35 -5.25
C GLY A 133 -6.55 19.49 -6.19
N ILE A 134 -6.23 19.21 -7.46
CA ILE A 134 -5.84 20.23 -8.46
C ILE A 134 -6.43 20.00 -9.85
N ALA A 135 -7.09 18.87 -10.11
CA ALA A 135 -7.65 18.60 -11.43
C ALA A 135 -8.85 19.50 -11.71
N ASN A 136 -8.90 20.14 -12.88
CA ASN A 136 -9.97 21.07 -13.24
C ASN A 136 -11.37 20.43 -13.28
N ASP A 137 -11.44 19.12 -13.52
CA ASP A 137 -12.68 18.35 -13.57
C ASP A 137 -12.97 17.58 -12.27
N GLU A 138 -12.19 17.82 -11.22
CA GLU A 138 -12.44 17.30 -9.88
C GLU A 138 -13.58 18.06 -9.23
N VAL A 139 -14.62 17.33 -8.84
CA VAL A 139 -15.77 17.90 -8.13
C VAL A 139 -15.60 17.77 -6.61
N GLU A 140 -14.78 16.84 -6.14
CA GLU A 140 -14.50 16.59 -4.73
C GLU A 140 -13.12 15.96 -4.57
N ASP A 141 -12.34 16.39 -3.58
CA ASP A 141 -11.01 15.81 -3.32
C ASP A 141 -11.16 14.37 -2.80
N PRO A 142 -10.66 13.35 -3.51
CA PRO A 142 -10.80 11.96 -3.09
C PRO A 142 -9.82 11.55 -1.97
N ARG A 143 -8.79 12.35 -1.66
CA ARG A 143 -7.73 11.96 -0.71
C ARG A 143 -8.24 11.74 0.73
N PRO A 144 -9.12 12.59 1.30
CA PRO A 144 -9.72 12.33 2.61
C PRO A 144 -10.47 10.99 2.67
N TRP A 145 -11.19 10.63 1.60
CA TRP A 145 -11.88 9.34 1.50
C TRP A 145 -10.90 8.17 1.47
N CYS A 146 -9.82 8.29 0.71
CA CYS A 146 -8.77 7.28 0.68
C CYS A 146 -8.09 7.10 2.05
N GLU A 147 -7.87 8.19 2.77
CA GLU A 147 -7.29 8.15 4.12
C GLU A 147 -8.22 7.45 5.11
N LEU A 148 -9.52 7.75 5.09
CA LEU A 148 -10.51 7.03 5.92
C LEU A 148 -10.54 5.53 5.62
N ILE A 149 -10.51 5.15 4.34
CA ILE A 149 -10.44 3.74 3.93
C ILE A 149 -9.14 3.09 4.41
N ARG A 150 -8.00 3.79 4.31
CA ARG A 150 -6.71 3.32 4.80
C ARG A 150 -6.76 3.05 6.30
N GLN A 151 -7.23 4.01 7.10
CA GLN A 151 -7.32 3.87 8.56
C GLN A 151 -8.25 2.72 8.95
N TRP A 152 -9.42 2.63 8.32
CA TRP A 152 -10.39 1.56 8.56
C TRP A 152 -9.83 0.17 8.22
N SER A 153 -9.04 0.05 7.16
CA SER A 153 -8.57 -1.25 6.66
C SER A 153 -7.23 -1.73 7.23
N THR A 154 -6.40 -0.81 7.75
CA THR A 154 -5.03 -1.12 8.17
C THR A 154 -5.03 -2.01 9.39
N LEU A 155 -4.44 -3.21 9.27
CA LEU A 155 -4.36 -4.23 10.33
C LEU A 155 -5.71 -4.62 10.99
N HIS A 156 -6.84 -4.29 10.35
CA HIS A 156 -8.15 -4.68 10.86
C HIS A 156 -8.34 -6.20 10.77
N PRO A 157 -8.72 -6.90 11.86
CA PRO A 157 -8.80 -8.37 11.88
C PRO A 157 -9.69 -8.97 10.78
N GLU A 158 -10.78 -8.29 10.45
CA GLU A 158 -11.73 -8.73 9.40
C GLU A 158 -11.09 -8.77 8.00
N PHE A 159 -10.05 -7.97 7.75
CA PHE A 159 -9.39 -7.87 6.43
C PHE A 159 -8.01 -8.53 6.39
N ALA A 160 -7.61 -9.20 7.47
CA ALA A 160 -6.32 -9.86 7.56
C ALA A 160 -6.23 -11.13 6.70
N TYR A 161 -7.37 -11.79 6.44
CA TYR A 161 -7.48 -13.08 5.75
C TYR A 161 -8.65 -13.11 4.76
N LEU A 162 -8.58 -12.29 3.72
CA LEU A 162 -9.58 -12.31 2.65
C LEU A 162 -9.42 -13.56 1.77
N PRO A 163 -10.46 -13.97 1.00
CA PRO A 163 -10.32 -15.05 0.02
C PRO A 163 -9.25 -14.77 -1.05
N ARG A 164 -9.05 -13.49 -1.38
CA ARG A 164 -8.03 -13.03 -2.33
C ARG A 164 -7.64 -11.58 -2.05
N LYS A 165 -6.72 -11.05 -2.87
CA LYS A 165 -6.42 -9.62 -2.96
C LYS A 165 -7.70 -8.80 -3.17
N PHE A 166 -7.84 -7.68 -2.47
CA PHE A 166 -8.98 -6.78 -2.58
C PHE A 166 -8.50 -5.36 -2.86
N LYS A 167 -9.00 -4.74 -3.92
CA LYS A 167 -8.51 -3.47 -4.46
C LYS A 167 -9.61 -2.42 -4.36
N ILE A 168 -9.27 -1.27 -3.80
CA ILE A 168 -10.18 -0.11 -3.69
C ILE A 168 -9.57 1.08 -4.44
N ALA A 169 -10.40 1.82 -5.17
CA ALA A 169 -10.01 3.10 -5.77
C ALA A 169 -11.12 4.14 -5.60
N VAL A 170 -10.71 5.41 -5.48
CA VAL A 170 -11.62 6.54 -5.32
C VAL A 170 -11.26 7.62 -6.34
N SER A 171 -12.26 8.16 -7.03
CA SER A 171 -12.11 9.26 -7.97
C SER A 171 -13.20 10.31 -7.72
N GLY A 172 -12.81 11.57 -7.61
CA GLY A 172 -13.71 12.71 -7.63
C GLY A 172 -13.71 13.48 -8.95
N ALA A 173 -12.96 13.01 -9.95
CA ALA A 173 -12.88 13.67 -11.25
C ALA A 173 -13.92 13.15 -12.24
N ALA A 174 -14.33 13.97 -13.21
CA ALA A 174 -15.19 13.55 -14.31
C ALA A 174 -14.54 12.47 -15.18
N GLN A 175 -13.24 12.57 -15.45
CA GLN A 175 -12.48 11.52 -16.11
C GLN A 175 -11.99 10.47 -15.11
N ASP A 176 -12.16 9.18 -15.41
CA ASP A 176 -11.65 8.09 -14.56
C ASP A 176 -10.15 7.85 -14.77
N ARG A 177 -9.31 8.63 -14.08
CA ARG A 177 -7.84 8.46 -14.09
C ARG A 177 -7.35 7.43 -13.06
N ALA A 178 -8.16 7.19 -12.03
CA ALA A 178 -7.88 6.20 -10.99
C ALA A 178 -8.19 4.75 -11.43
N ALA A 179 -8.81 4.59 -12.61
CA ALA A 179 -9.28 3.32 -13.16
C ALA A 179 -10.20 2.56 -12.19
N ILE A 180 -11.23 3.23 -11.67
CA ILE A 180 -12.11 2.68 -10.63
C ILE A 180 -12.88 1.43 -11.08
N GLN A 181 -13.10 1.26 -12.39
CA GLN A 181 -13.82 0.10 -12.95
C GLN A 181 -13.05 -1.23 -12.82
N VAL A 182 -11.73 -1.22 -12.66
CA VAL A 182 -10.90 -2.44 -12.59
C VAL A 182 -10.52 -2.83 -11.15
N HIS A 183 -11.14 -2.16 -10.19
CA HIS A 183 -11.01 -2.39 -8.76
C HIS A 183 -12.15 -3.25 -8.24
N ASP A 184 -11.87 -4.02 -7.17
CA ASP A 184 -12.89 -4.83 -6.52
C ASP A 184 -14.02 -3.92 -5.98
N ILE A 185 -13.66 -2.73 -5.49
CA ILE A 185 -14.58 -1.61 -5.23
C ILE A 185 -14.04 -0.32 -5.87
N GLY A 186 -14.87 0.32 -6.69
CA GLY A 186 -14.61 1.64 -7.27
C GLY A 186 -15.59 2.67 -6.73
N LEU A 187 -15.08 3.78 -6.20
CA LEU A 187 -15.90 4.87 -5.67
C LEU A 187 -15.76 6.11 -6.56
N ARG A 188 -16.89 6.63 -7.03
CA ARG A 188 -16.97 7.86 -7.82
C ARG A 188 -17.75 8.90 -7.02
N LEU A 189 -17.07 9.98 -6.63
CA LEU A 189 -17.69 11.12 -5.94
C LEU A 189 -18.33 12.05 -6.99
N TRP A 190 -19.53 12.54 -6.72
CA TRP A 190 -20.25 13.47 -7.59
C TRP A 190 -21.34 14.23 -6.82
N TYR A 191 -21.73 15.40 -7.31
CA TYR A 191 -22.83 16.18 -6.73
C TYR A 191 -24.12 15.98 -7.54
N ASN A 192 -25.25 15.73 -6.87
CA ASN A 192 -26.56 15.66 -7.53
C ASN A 192 -27.11 17.06 -7.85
N ALA A 193 -28.30 17.11 -8.47
CA ALA A 193 -28.96 18.38 -8.83
C ALA A 193 -29.27 19.29 -7.64
N ASP A 194 -29.43 18.71 -6.44
CA ASP A 194 -29.69 19.42 -5.19
C ASP A 194 -28.41 19.92 -4.50
N GLY A 195 -27.23 19.68 -5.10
CA GLY A 195 -25.94 20.06 -4.54
C GLY A 195 -25.46 19.17 -3.40
N GLU A 196 -26.00 17.95 -3.28
CA GLU A 196 -25.59 16.97 -2.27
C GLU A 196 -24.49 16.06 -2.81
N LEU A 197 -23.45 15.82 -2.00
CA LEU A 197 -22.41 14.87 -2.33
C LEU A 197 -22.96 13.44 -2.32
N ARG A 198 -22.80 12.75 -3.44
CA ARG A 198 -23.20 11.37 -3.67
C ARG A 198 -21.99 10.53 -4.07
N VAL A 199 -22.08 9.24 -3.77
CA VAL A 199 -21.06 8.26 -4.14
C VAL A 199 -21.71 7.22 -5.05
N LYS A 200 -21.21 7.09 -6.28
CA LYS A 200 -21.52 5.94 -7.12
C LYS A 200 -20.53 4.83 -6.79
N VAL A 201 -21.06 3.67 -6.39
CA VAL A 201 -20.27 2.48 -6.03
C VAL A 201 -20.28 1.49 -7.19
N LEU A 202 -19.08 1.08 -7.60
CA LEU A 202 -18.85 -0.01 -8.55
C LEU A 202 -18.25 -1.19 -7.78
N ALA A 203 -18.64 -2.41 -8.13
CA ALA A 203 -18.17 -3.63 -7.46
C ALA A 203 -17.82 -4.73 -8.46
N GLY A 204 -16.83 -5.55 -8.11
CA GLY A 204 -16.47 -6.78 -8.84
C GLY A 204 -15.51 -6.57 -10.02
N GLY A 205 -14.84 -5.43 -10.11
CA GLY A 205 -13.91 -5.15 -11.20
C GLY A 205 -12.59 -5.92 -11.12
N GLY A 206 -12.03 -6.31 -12.26
CA GLY A 206 -10.69 -6.88 -12.29
C GLY A 206 -10.21 -7.35 -13.66
N LEU A 207 -8.99 -6.96 -14.04
CA LEU A 207 -8.33 -7.44 -15.26
C LEU A 207 -7.52 -8.73 -14.99
N GLY A 208 -8.22 -9.75 -14.48
CA GLY A 208 -7.63 -11.06 -14.20
C GLY A 208 -7.45 -11.92 -15.45
N ARG A 209 -7.44 -13.25 -15.27
CA ARG A 209 -7.46 -14.19 -16.41
C ARG A 209 -8.75 -14.07 -17.23
N THR A 210 -9.83 -13.68 -16.57
CA THR A 210 -11.15 -13.42 -17.17
C THR A 210 -11.50 -11.96 -16.82
N PRO A 211 -11.30 -11.01 -17.75
CA PRO A 211 -11.57 -9.59 -17.52
C PRO A 211 -13.05 -9.24 -17.56
#